data_AF-X0PGX3-F1
#
_entry.id   AF-X0PGX3-F1
#
_cell.length_a   1.000
_cell.length_b   1.000
_cell.length_c   1.000
_cell.angle_alpha   90.00
_cell.angle_beta   90.00
_cell.angle_gamma   90.00
#
_symmetry.space_group_name_H-M   'P 1'
#
loop_
_entity.id
_entity.type
_entity.pdbx_description
1 polymer ?
#
loop_
_entity_poly.entity_id
_entity_poly.type
_entity_poly.pdbx_seq_one_letter_code
_entity_poly.pdbx_strand_id
1 'polypeptide(L)'
;MILNAHIGGITKLKQVNDEFFEGRYQDINFLEDYMTRNGFVVLKFFLHMSKNEQKNRFKRRIEMPDHNWKFSAADIKERKYWDDYVDAYERALSKTATKQNPWYIIPSDDKWYSRLCVSDIIDRRIKELPLKYPDLDADSKAQLESALDELEKN
;
A
#
# COMPACT_ATOMS: atom_id res chain seq x y z
N MET A 1 12.13 -18.38 -0.10
CA MET A 1 12.08 -18.64 -1.55
C MET A 1 10.71 -19.25 -1.88
N ILE A 2 10.14 -19.01 -3.06
CA ILE A 2 8.74 -19.36 -3.41
C ILE A 2 8.38 -20.85 -3.21
N LEU A 3 9.36 -21.75 -3.34
CA LEU A 3 9.18 -23.19 -3.08
C LEU A 3 8.85 -23.52 -1.61
N ASN A 4 9.25 -22.65 -0.67
CA ASN A 4 8.98 -22.85 0.76
C ASN A 4 7.62 -22.28 1.18
N ALA A 5 6.90 -21.63 0.25
CA ALA A 5 5.58 -21.04 0.52
C ALA A 5 4.44 -22.07 0.43
N HIS A 6 4.74 -23.35 0.14
CA HIS A 6 3.76 -24.45 0.03
C HIS A 6 2.57 -24.12 -0.87
N ILE A 7 2.85 -23.42 -1.98
CA ILE A 7 1.83 -23.05 -2.96
C ILE A 7 1.40 -24.31 -3.71
N GLY A 8 0.10 -24.60 -3.69
CA GLY A 8 -0.48 -25.73 -4.43
C GLY A 8 -0.04 -25.73 -5.90
N GLY A 9 0.42 -26.88 -6.40
CA GLY A 9 0.87 -27.05 -7.78
C GLY A 9 2.33 -26.65 -8.06
N ILE A 10 3.01 -25.95 -7.14
CA ILE A 10 4.41 -25.53 -7.32
C ILE A 10 5.35 -26.36 -6.44
N THR A 11 6.04 -27.31 -7.05
CA THR A 11 7.06 -28.15 -6.41
C THR A 11 8.47 -27.90 -6.95
N LYS A 12 8.60 -27.25 -8.11
CA LYS A 12 9.87 -26.94 -8.80
C LYS A 12 9.85 -25.51 -9.34
N LEU A 13 11.01 -24.84 -9.36
CA LEU A 13 11.11 -23.45 -9.87
C LEU A 13 10.71 -23.32 -11.34
N LYS A 14 10.91 -24.36 -12.16
CA LYS A 14 10.49 -24.35 -13.59
C LYS A 14 8.98 -24.15 -13.76
N GLN A 15 8.18 -24.43 -12.73
CA GLN A 15 6.73 -24.23 -12.76
C GLN A 15 6.32 -22.77 -12.45
N VAL A 16 7.27 -21.94 -12.01
CA VAL A 16 7.07 -20.49 -11.82
C VAL A 16 7.41 -19.81 -13.14
N ASN A 17 6.45 -19.81 -14.05
CA ASN A 17 6.55 -19.25 -15.40
C ASN A 17 5.52 -18.12 -15.60
N ASP A 18 5.40 -17.60 -16.81
CA ASP A 18 4.44 -16.52 -17.11
C ASP A 18 2.99 -16.94 -16.82
N GLU A 19 2.60 -18.18 -17.12
CA GLU A 19 1.24 -18.69 -16.83
C GLU A 19 0.93 -18.67 -15.33
N PHE A 20 1.91 -19.03 -14.49
CA PHE A 20 1.77 -18.90 -13.03
C PHE A 20 1.49 -17.45 -12.63
N PHE A 21 2.23 -16.47 -13.18
CA PHE A 21 2.01 -15.06 -12.86
C PHE A 21 0.69 -14.51 -13.41
N GLU A 22 0.27 -14.92 -14.61
CA GLU A 22 -1.04 -14.54 -15.16
C GLU A 22 -2.18 -15.02 -14.24
N GLY A 23 -2.11 -16.25 -13.72
CA GLY A 23 -3.04 -16.74 -12.71
C GLY A 23 -3.02 -15.89 -11.44
N ARG A 24 -1.83 -15.47 -10.97
CA ARG A 24 -1.72 -14.57 -9.80
C ARG A 24 -2.34 -13.20 -10.03
N TYR A 25 -2.16 -12.61 -11.21
CA TYR A 25 -2.78 -11.32 -11.51
C TYR A 25 -4.31 -11.44 -11.55
N GLN A 26 -4.84 -12.53 -12.09
CA GLN A 26 -6.29 -12.82 -12.04
C GLN A 26 -6.78 -12.96 -10.60
N ASP A 27 -6.08 -13.74 -9.76
CA ASP A 27 -6.44 -13.92 -8.35
C ASP A 27 -6.46 -12.58 -7.60
N ILE A 28 -5.46 -11.71 -7.84
CA ILE A 28 -5.38 -10.37 -7.25
C ILE A 28 -6.60 -9.54 -7.66
N ASN A 29 -6.92 -9.51 -8.96
CA ASN A 29 -8.06 -8.76 -9.46
C ASN A 29 -9.39 -9.27 -8.85
N PHE A 30 -9.57 -10.60 -8.76
CA PHE A 30 -10.76 -11.18 -8.14
C PHE A 30 -10.88 -10.84 -6.65
N LEU A 31 -9.77 -10.84 -5.93
CA LEU A 31 -9.75 -10.43 -4.53
C LEU A 31 -10.15 -8.97 -4.38
N GLU A 32 -9.56 -8.07 -5.17
CA GLU A 32 -9.86 -6.63 -5.12
C GLU A 32 -11.32 -6.34 -5.51
N ASP A 33 -11.85 -7.03 -6.52
CA ASP A 33 -13.25 -6.92 -6.93
C ASP A 33 -14.19 -7.46 -5.85
N TYR A 34 -13.83 -8.58 -5.20
CA TYR A 34 -14.57 -9.08 -4.04
C TYR A 34 -14.59 -8.04 -2.92
N MET A 35 -13.44 -7.47 -2.55
CA MET A 35 -13.36 -6.43 -1.53
C MET A 35 -14.23 -5.22 -1.89
N THR A 36 -14.13 -4.75 -3.14
CA THR A 36 -14.92 -3.60 -3.62
C THR A 36 -16.42 -3.83 -3.50
N ARG A 37 -16.90 -5.01 -3.89
CA ARG A 37 -18.33 -5.38 -3.75
C ARG A 37 -18.81 -5.48 -2.31
N ASN A 38 -17.89 -5.68 -1.36
CA ASN A 38 -18.19 -5.70 0.08
C ASN A 38 -17.98 -4.33 0.75
N GLY A 39 -17.85 -3.24 -0.02
CA GLY A 39 -17.78 -1.87 0.48
C GLY A 39 -16.38 -1.40 0.85
N PHE A 40 -15.33 -2.17 0.56
CA PHE A 40 -13.95 -1.70 0.73
C PHE A 40 -13.54 -0.78 -0.41
N VAL A 41 -12.85 0.31 -0.05
CA VAL A 41 -12.22 1.20 -1.03
C VAL A 41 -10.75 0.82 -1.13
N VAL A 42 -10.35 0.24 -2.26
CA VAL A 42 -8.96 -0.19 -2.48
C VAL A 42 -8.17 0.94 -3.16
N LEU A 43 -7.06 1.34 -2.54
CA LEU A 43 -6.09 2.30 -3.08
C LEU A 43 -4.70 1.68 -3.04
N LYS A 44 -4.01 1.68 -4.18
CA LYS A 44 -2.70 1.02 -4.35
C LYS A 44 -1.66 2.05 -4.78
N PHE A 45 -0.55 2.13 -4.06
CA PHE A 45 0.50 3.12 -4.30
C PHE A 45 1.82 2.42 -4.60
N PHE A 46 2.39 2.69 -5.77
CA PHE A 46 3.74 2.30 -6.10
C PHE A 46 4.68 3.48 -5.90
N LEU A 47 5.51 3.41 -4.86
CA LEU A 47 6.48 4.46 -4.52
C LEU A 47 7.71 4.34 -5.42
N HIS A 48 7.66 4.99 -6.58
CA HIS A 48 8.71 4.95 -7.59
C HIS A 48 9.89 5.85 -7.21
N MET A 49 10.96 5.22 -6.75
CA MET A 49 12.23 5.88 -6.42
C MET A 49 13.26 5.57 -7.52
N SER A 50 14.06 6.53 -7.91
CA SER A 50 15.10 6.35 -8.92
C SER A 50 16.23 5.46 -8.41
N LYS A 51 16.90 4.78 -9.34
CA LYS A 51 18.11 3.99 -9.05
C LYS A 51 19.19 4.86 -8.39
N ASN A 52 19.27 6.15 -8.72
CA ASN A 52 20.25 7.07 -8.15
C ASN A 52 19.90 7.45 -6.71
N GLU A 53 18.66 7.83 -6.43
CA GLU A 53 18.27 8.19 -5.06
C GLU A 53 18.31 6.98 -4.12
N GLN A 54 17.98 5.78 -4.60
CA GLN A 54 18.18 4.55 -3.82
C GLN A 54 19.66 4.37 -3.39
N LYS A 55 20.62 4.63 -4.30
CA LYS A 55 22.06 4.56 -3.99
C LYS A 55 22.43 5.57 -2.91
N ASN A 56 21.96 6.80 -3.04
CA ASN A 56 22.24 7.87 -2.08
C ASN A 56 21.66 7.55 -0.70
N ARG A 57 20.46 6.96 -0.63
CA ARG A 57 19.85 6.50 0.62
C ARG A 57 20.65 5.38 1.27
N PHE A 58 21.16 4.41 0.51
CA PHE A 58 22.01 3.37 1.06
C PHE A 58 23.33 3.93 1.60
N LYS A 59 23.99 4.83 0.87
CA LYS A 59 25.20 5.50 1.38
C LYS A 59 24.94 6.19 2.72
N ARG A 60 23.90 7.02 2.80
CA ARG A 60 23.52 7.71 4.05
C ARG A 60 23.24 6.72 5.20
N ARG A 61 22.61 5.58 4.93
CA ARG A 61 22.35 4.55 5.95
C ARG A 61 23.61 3.84 6.45
N ILE A 62 24.68 3.81 5.67
CA ILE A 62 25.96 3.18 6.02
C ILE A 62 26.88 4.18 6.71
N GLU A 63 26.86 5.43 6.26
CA GLU A 63 27.74 6.50 6.74
C GLU A 63 27.25 7.12 8.06
N MET A 64 25.95 7.01 8.38
CA MET A 64 25.36 7.55 9.61
C MET A 64 25.16 6.42 10.65
N PRO A 65 25.93 6.39 11.76
CA PRO A 65 25.87 5.32 12.76
C PRO A 65 24.45 5.04 13.29
N ASP A 66 23.66 6.09 13.52
CA ASP A 66 22.28 6.01 14.01
C ASP A 66 21.30 5.36 13.02
N HIS A 67 21.73 5.10 11.78
CA HIS A 67 20.94 4.49 10.72
C HIS A 67 21.42 3.11 10.30
N ASN A 68 22.59 2.67 10.78
CA ASN A 68 23.20 1.41 10.39
C ASN A 68 22.29 0.20 10.67
N TRP A 69 21.51 0.25 11.76
CA TRP A 69 20.57 -0.82 12.11
C TRP A 69 19.47 -1.06 11.05
N LYS A 70 19.16 -0.06 10.21
CA LYS A 70 18.17 -0.15 9.12
C LYS A 70 18.76 -0.67 7.81
N PHE A 71 20.06 -0.90 7.77
CA PHE A 71 20.74 -1.35 6.56
C PHE A 71 20.80 -2.88 6.55
N SER A 72 20.39 -3.47 5.42
CA SER A 72 20.60 -4.89 5.15
C SER A 72 21.54 -5.05 3.97
N ALA A 73 22.57 -5.89 4.13
CA ALA A 73 23.46 -6.23 3.02
C ALA A 73 22.71 -6.94 1.87
N ALA A 74 21.55 -7.54 2.14
CA ALA A 74 20.68 -8.10 1.11
C ALA A 74 20.16 -7.02 0.15
N ASP A 75 19.91 -5.79 0.62
CA ASP A 75 19.38 -4.69 -0.20
C ASP A 75 20.33 -4.33 -1.36
N ILE A 76 21.64 -4.46 -1.14
CA ILE A 76 22.65 -4.25 -2.19
C ILE A 76 22.64 -5.41 -3.20
N LYS A 77 22.37 -6.64 -2.76
CA LYS A 77 22.24 -7.79 -3.66
C LYS A 77 21.01 -7.63 -4.55
N GLU A 78 19.87 -7.24 -3.98
CA GLU A 78 18.62 -7.01 -4.72
C GLU A 78 18.76 -5.89 -5.76
N ARG A 79 19.57 -4.87 -5.47
CA ARG A 79 19.86 -3.79 -6.43
C ARG A 79 20.47 -4.30 -7.75
N LYS A 80 21.10 -5.48 -7.77
CA LYS A 80 21.63 -6.07 -9.02
C LYS A 80 20.51 -6.51 -9.97
N TYR A 81 19.35 -6.84 -9.43
CA TYR A 81 18.15 -7.26 -10.17
C TYR A 81 17.21 -6.08 -10.46
N TRP A 82 17.74 -4.84 -10.48
CA TRP A 82 16.93 -3.63 -10.69
C TRP A 82 16.02 -3.71 -11.92
N ASP A 83 16.60 -4.13 -13.05
CA ASP A 83 15.88 -4.16 -14.32
C ASP A 83 14.82 -5.29 -14.31
N ASP A 84 15.11 -6.43 -13.66
CA ASP A 84 14.13 -7.50 -13.45
C ASP A 84 12.96 -7.05 -12.55
N TYR A 85 13.25 -6.27 -11.51
CA TYR A 85 12.22 -5.66 -10.66
C TYR A 85 11.36 -4.66 -11.44
N VAL A 86 11.97 -3.84 -12.30
CA VAL A 86 11.23 -2.88 -13.14
C VAL A 86 10.26 -3.63 -14.06
N ASP A 87 10.72 -4.65 -14.79
CA ASP A 87 9.85 -5.47 -15.66
C ASP A 87 8.73 -6.15 -14.86
N ALA A 88 9.06 -6.73 -13.69
CA ALA A 88 8.06 -7.37 -12.83
C ALA A 88 7.00 -6.37 -12.33
N TYR A 89 7.40 -5.15 -11.93
CA TYR A 89 6.46 -4.11 -11.52
C TYR A 89 5.62 -3.61 -12.69
N GLU A 90 6.20 -3.36 -13.87
CA GLU A 90 5.45 -2.92 -15.05
C GLU A 90 4.36 -3.92 -15.43
N ARG A 91 4.68 -5.21 -15.42
CA ARG A 91 3.70 -6.29 -15.65
C ARG A 91 2.63 -6.32 -14.57
N ALA A 92 3.01 -6.30 -13.29
CA ALA A 92 2.05 -6.35 -12.19
C ALA A 92 1.10 -5.14 -12.20
N LEU A 93 1.64 -3.93 -12.40
CA LEU A 93 0.86 -2.69 -12.46
C LEU A 93 -0.10 -2.70 -13.65
N SER A 94 0.38 -3.06 -14.84
CA SER A 94 -0.47 -3.09 -16.05
C SER A 94 -1.57 -4.16 -15.99
N LYS A 95 -1.31 -5.31 -15.36
CA LYS A 95 -2.26 -6.42 -15.27
C LYS A 95 -3.27 -6.28 -14.12
N THR A 96 -2.96 -5.47 -13.11
CA THR A 96 -3.81 -5.32 -11.92
C THR A 96 -4.36 -3.90 -11.72
N ALA A 97 -4.02 -2.94 -12.56
CA ALA A 97 -4.67 -1.63 -12.56
C ALA A 97 -6.03 -1.72 -13.25
N THR A 98 -7.11 -1.61 -12.47
CA THR A 98 -8.47 -1.52 -13.01
C THR A 98 -9.06 -0.13 -12.79
N LYS A 99 -10.16 0.20 -13.46
CA LYS A 99 -10.86 1.47 -13.24
C LYS A 99 -11.40 1.60 -11.80
N GLN A 100 -11.80 0.49 -11.20
CA GLN A 100 -12.34 0.44 -9.83
C GLN A 100 -11.22 0.45 -8.79
N ASN A 101 -10.14 -0.28 -9.06
CA ASN A 101 -9.00 -0.49 -8.16
C ASN A 101 -7.70 0.00 -8.83
N PRO A 102 -7.50 1.33 -8.95
CA PRO A 102 -6.37 1.89 -9.68
C PRO A 102 -5.05 1.76 -8.89
N TRP A 103 -3.95 1.73 -9.65
CA TRP A 103 -2.61 1.97 -9.13
C TRP A 103 -2.20 3.43 -9.33
N TYR A 104 -1.58 4.02 -8.31
CA TYR A 104 -0.95 5.33 -8.39
C TYR A 104 0.57 5.18 -8.33
N ILE A 105 1.25 5.66 -9.37
CA ILE A 105 2.72 5.70 -9.42
C ILE A 105 3.17 7.02 -8.81
N ILE A 106 3.79 6.95 -7.62
CA ILE A 106 4.17 8.13 -6.84
C ILE A 106 5.67 8.36 -6.94
N PRO A 107 6.14 9.49 -7.50
CA PRO A 107 7.56 9.83 -7.47
C PRO A 107 8.03 9.99 -6.02
N SER A 108 9.06 9.22 -5.66
CA SER A 108 9.43 8.97 -4.26
C SER A 108 10.88 9.29 -3.92
N ASP A 109 11.55 10.06 -4.79
CA ASP A 109 12.89 10.57 -4.54
C ASP A 109 12.87 11.59 -3.39
N ASP A 110 11.89 12.50 -3.41
CA ASP A 110 11.61 13.44 -2.33
C ASP A 110 10.50 12.94 -1.40
N LYS A 111 10.87 12.63 -0.16
CA LYS A 111 9.93 12.07 0.83
C LYS A 111 8.75 12.99 1.15
N TRP A 112 8.96 14.30 1.18
CA TRP A 112 7.90 15.25 1.51
C TRP A 112 6.86 15.30 0.39
N TYR A 113 7.32 15.29 -0.87
CA TYR A 113 6.46 15.33 -2.05
C TYR A 113 5.68 14.03 -2.20
N SER A 114 6.35 12.88 -2.01
CA SER A 114 5.68 11.58 -2.05
C SER A 114 4.56 11.48 -0.99
N ARG A 115 4.78 12.01 0.21
CA ARG A 115 3.77 12.07 1.27
C ARG A 115 2.61 12.99 0.88
N LEU A 116 2.90 14.17 0.35
CA LEU A 116 1.88 15.10 -0.12
C LEU A 116 0.97 14.46 -1.18
N CYS A 117 1.55 13.81 -2.20
CA CYS A 117 0.78 13.14 -3.25
C CYS A 117 -0.12 12.03 -2.69
N VAL A 118 0.42 11.15 -1.83
CA VAL A 118 -0.37 10.08 -1.20
C VAL A 118 -1.51 10.66 -0.35
N SER A 119 -1.23 11.68 0.47
CA SER A 119 -2.23 12.33 1.31
C SER A 119 -3.34 13.00 0.49
N ASP A 120 -3.00 13.71 -0.58
CA ASP A 120 -3.98 14.35 -1.48
C ASP A 120 -4.87 13.32 -2.18
N ILE A 121 -4.30 12.19 -2.65
CA ILE A 121 -5.09 11.11 -3.28
C ILE A 121 -6.06 10.49 -2.26
N ILE A 122 -5.61 10.22 -1.04
CA ILE A 122 -6.46 9.66 0.01
C ILE A 122 -7.57 10.66 0.39
N ASP A 123 -7.24 11.93 0.59
CA ASP A 123 -8.21 12.99 0.92
C ASP A 123 -9.31 13.10 -0.15
N ARG A 124 -8.92 13.15 -1.43
CA ARG A 124 -9.89 13.17 -2.54
C ARG A 124 -10.80 11.95 -2.54
N ARG A 125 -10.25 10.75 -2.34
CA ARG A 125 -11.05 9.53 -2.31
C ARG A 125 -11.99 9.49 -1.11
N ILE A 126 -11.57 9.95 0.07
CA ILE A 126 -12.42 10.02 1.26
C ILE A 126 -13.58 11.01 1.04
N LYS A 127 -13.33 12.14 0.38
CA LYS A 127 -14.35 13.15 0.05
C LYS A 127 -15.41 12.66 -0.94
N GLU A 128 -15.12 11.65 -1.75
CA GLU A 128 -16.09 11.00 -2.65
C GLU A 128 -17.07 10.08 -1.89
N LEU A 129 -16.75 9.71 -0.64
CA LEU A 129 -17.60 8.84 0.17
C LEU A 129 -18.71 9.64 0.86
N PRO A 130 -19.92 9.06 1.02
CA PRO A 130 -21.04 9.71 1.70
C PRO A 130 -20.86 9.67 3.22
N LEU A 131 -19.76 10.23 3.73
CA LEU A 131 -19.44 10.27 5.16
C LEU A 131 -20.18 11.42 5.83
N LYS A 132 -20.87 11.11 6.92
CA LYS A 132 -21.45 12.09 7.83
C LYS A 132 -21.21 11.67 9.28
N TYR A 133 -21.09 12.64 10.17
CA TYR A 133 -21.19 12.34 11.59
C TYR A 133 -22.60 11.78 11.89
N PRO A 134 -22.74 10.87 12.87
CA PRO A 134 -24.04 10.40 13.29
C PRO A 134 -24.91 11.55 13.79
N ASP A 135 -26.18 11.55 13.39
CA ASP A 135 -27.17 12.46 13.93
C ASP A 135 -27.58 11.98 15.34
N LEU A 136 -27.58 12.88 16.32
CA LEU A 136 -28.08 12.56 17.67
C LEU A 136 -29.60 12.73 17.72
N ASP A 137 -30.30 11.70 18.16
CA ASP A 137 -31.72 11.79 18.47
C ASP A 137 -31.98 12.63 19.74
N ALA A 138 -33.24 12.98 19.97
CA ALA A 138 -33.62 13.83 21.10
C ALA A 138 -33.28 13.20 22.45
N ASP A 139 -33.45 11.88 22.57
CA ASP A 139 -33.19 11.13 23.80
C ASP A 139 -31.69 11.13 24.14
N SER A 140 -30.83 10.91 23.15
CA SER A 140 -29.37 10.96 23.31
C SER A 140 -28.89 12.36 23.73
N LYS A 141 -29.51 13.43 23.19
CA LYS A 141 -29.20 14.80 23.60
C LYS A 141 -29.58 15.05 25.06
N ALA A 142 -30.77 14.62 25.47
CA ALA A 142 -31.22 14.76 26.85
C ALA A 142 -30.33 13.98 27.83
N GLN A 143 -29.83 12.80 27.44
CA GLN A 143 -28.87 12.03 28.24
C GLN A 143 -27.53 12.75 28.42
N LEU A 144 -27.03 13.41 27.37
CA LEU A 144 -25.79 14.18 27.46
C LEU A 144 -25.94 15.40 28.38
N GLU A 145 -27.07 16.11 28.30
CA GLU A 145 -27.38 17.23 29.20
C GLU A 145 -27.46 16.76 30.65
N SER A 146 -28.16 15.65 30.91
CA SER A 146 -28.24 15.06 32.26
C SER A 146 -26.88 14.62 32.80
N ALA A 147 -26.01 14.07 31.95
CA ALA A 147 -24.67 13.65 32.35
C ALA A 147 -23.76 14.84 32.71
N LEU A 148 -23.88 15.96 31.99
CA LEU A 148 -23.18 17.19 32.33
C LEU A 148 -23.63 17.72 33.70
N ASP A 149 -24.94 17.77 33.92
CA ASP A 149 -25.52 18.22 35.20
C ASP A 149 -25.07 17.37 36.40
N GLU A 150 -24.85 16.07 36.23
CA GLU A 150 -24.33 15.19 37.29
C GLU A 150 -22.85 15.41 37.58
N LEU A 151 -22.05 15.72 36.56
CA LEU A 151 -20.62 15.99 36.71
C LEU A 151 -20.35 17.33 37.41
N GLU A 152 -21.18 18.35 37.19
CA GLU A 152 -21.03 19.65 37.84
C GLU A 152 -21.50 19.67 39.31
N LYS A 153 -22.29 18.67 39.73
CA LYS A 153 -22.78 18.54 41.11
C LYS A 153 -21.81 17.81 42.05
N ASN A 154 -20.75 17.18 41.52
CA ASN A 154 -19.66 16.55 42.28
C ASN A 154 -18.41 17.43 42.31
#